data_AF-A0AAV8TCH9-F1
#
_entry.id   AF-A0AAV8TCH9-F1
#
_cell.length_a   1.000
_cell.length_b   1.000
_cell.length_c   1.000
_cell.angle_alpha   90.00
_cell.angle_beta   90.00
_cell.angle_gamma   90.00
#
_symmetry.space_group_name_H-M   'P 1'
#
loop_
_entity.id
_entity.type
_entity.pdbx_description
1 polymer ?
#
loop_
_entity_poly.entity_id
_entity_poly.type
_entity_poly.pdbx_seq_one_letter_code
_entity_poly.pdbx_strand_id
1 'polypeptide(L)'
;MDEVFFDLKELLKKPSVTETFVDILLCAVPIWLAVMIGLVIGWSWRPRWTGLVYLGLRSKFRFLWTVPLGFGARRFWLAFTALSAFSVCRTVWSNFKNKNGKSATSAEPAPVDDCVDSSSSSDEAHRKDIVTENDLQHLLHLFEGKDGQMEWQSLMERSTPNMRYQAWRHEPQTRPTIYRSRTVFEDATPELIRDFFWDDEFRPKWDPMLAYVEILEECPHTGTMVVHWIKKFPFFCSDREYIIGRKIWEVGKTYYCVTKGVPYPSLPKRDKPRRVELYFSSWVIRPVESRKGDGQMSACEVILLHYEDMGIPKDVAKLGVRHGMWGALKKLHSGMRSYQNARKSGATLSRCALMARITTKISFDENVESSEPATAGEDERDEVETKRKKDDGIDWKWIVIGGTVALVCGLHSGVIGKALLVGAGQRLARR
;
A
#
# COMPACT_ATOMS: atom_id res chain seq x y z
N MET A 1 -25.37 22.68 -67.37
CA MET A 1 -24.39 22.34 -66.29
C MET A 1 -23.50 23.52 -65.95
N ASP A 2 -23.52 24.59 -66.76
CA ASP A 2 -22.57 25.71 -66.66
C ASP A 2 -22.95 26.79 -65.63
N GLU A 3 -24.23 26.93 -65.27
CA GLU A 3 -24.67 27.92 -64.25
C GLU A 3 -24.21 27.54 -62.82
N VAL A 4 -24.26 26.26 -62.46
CA VAL A 4 -23.82 25.79 -61.13
C VAL A 4 -22.30 25.97 -60.95
N PHE A 5 -21.53 25.82 -62.03
CA PHE A 5 -20.08 26.06 -62.02
C PHE A 5 -19.72 27.54 -61.95
N PHE A 6 -20.54 28.42 -62.52
CA PHE A 6 -20.36 29.87 -62.45
C PHE A 6 -20.63 30.39 -61.04
N ASP A 7 -21.72 29.93 -60.43
CA ASP A 7 -22.13 30.33 -59.09
C ASP A 7 -21.12 29.85 -58.03
N LEU A 8 -20.58 28.63 -58.18
CA LEU A 8 -19.50 28.12 -57.32
C LEU A 8 -18.21 28.96 -57.42
N LYS A 9 -17.87 29.44 -58.62
CA LYS A 9 -16.70 30.31 -58.86
C LYS A 9 -16.88 31.69 -58.26
N GLU A 10 -18.09 32.21 -58.24
CA GLU A 10 -18.39 33.54 -57.67
C GLU A 10 -18.42 33.49 -56.14
N LEU A 11 -18.91 32.39 -55.57
CA LEU A 11 -18.85 32.10 -54.14
C LEU A 11 -17.40 31.91 -53.64
N LEU A 12 -16.54 31.27 -54.43
CA LEU A 12 -15.10 31.13 -54.16
C LEU A 12 -14.28 32.41 -54.39
N LYS A 13 -14.84 33.46 -55.00
CA LYS A 13 -14.15 34.76 -55.13
C LYS A 13 -14.35 35.67 -53.91
N LYS A 14 -15.27 35.32 -53.01
CA LYS A 14 -15.47 36.09 -51.77
C LYS A 14 -14.30 35.81 -50.83
N PRO A 15 -13.50 36.83 -50.45
CA PRO A 15 -12.29 36.64 -49.65
C PRO A 15 -12.58 35.94 -48.30
N SER A 16 -13.74 36.17 -47.71
CA SER A 16 -14.19 35.51 -46.47
C SER A 16 -14.48 34.01 -46.63
N VAL A 17 -14.94 33.57 -47.80
CA VAL A 17 -15.22 32.15 -48.08
C VAL A 17 -13.92 31.40 -48.33
N THR A 18 -12.98 32.02 -49.04
CA THR A 18 -11.64 31.44 -49.22
C THR A 18 -10.87 31.35 -47.91
N GLU A 19 -10.96 32.37 -47.05
CA GLU A 19 -10.29 32.38 -45.75
C GLU A 19 -10.85 31.29 -44.83
N THR A 20 -12.18 31.17 -44.74
CA THR A 20 -12.82 30.08 -43.96
C THR A 20 -12.51 28.69 -44.53
N PHE A 21 -12.40 28.54 -45.85
CA PHE A 21 -12.02 27.27 -46.45
C PHE A 21 -10.56 26.90 -46.16
N VAL A 22 -9.66 27.88 -46.17
CA VAL A 22 -8.24 27.72 -45.80
C VAL A 22 -8.11 27.37 -44.32
N ASP A 23 -8.88 28.01 -43.43
CA ASP A 23 -8.91 27.71 -42.00
C ASP A 23 -9.44 26.30 -41.71
N ILE A 24 -10.49 25.85 -42.43
CA ILE A 24 -10.99 24.48 -42.34
C ILE A 24 -9.93 23.49 -42.82
N LEU A 25 -9.21 23.80 -43.90
CA LEU A 25 -8.13 22.96 -44.41
C LEU A 25 -6.99 22.86 -43.39
N LEU A 26 -6.58 23.98 -42.79
CA LEU A 26 -5.55 24.05 -41.76
C LEU A 26 -5.96 23.27 -40.50
N CYS A 27 -7.24 23.32 -40.12
CA CYS A 27 -7.76 22.52 -39.00
C CYS A 27 -7.82 21.01 -39.31
N ALA A 28 -7.90 20.62 -40.58
CA ALA A 28 -7.90 19.22 -40.99
C ALA A 28 -6.49 18.61 -41.01
N VAL A 29 -5.43 19.41 -41.12
CA VAL A 29 -4.02 18.92 -41.18
C VAL A 29 -3.62 18.13 -39.93
N PRO A 30 -3.84 18.60 -38.68
CA PRO A 30 -3.50 17.83 -37.47
C PRO A 30 -4.29 16.53 -37.35
N ILE A 31 -5.55 16.53 -37.80
CA ILE A 31 -6.43 15.35 -37.76
C ILE A 31 -5.90 14.28 -38.72
N TRP A 32 -5.57 14.67 -39.95
CA TRP A 32 -4.98 13.76 -40.93
C TRP A 32 -3.59 13.28 -40.50
N LEU A 33 -2.77 14.14 -39.88
CA LEU A 33 -1.48 13.74 -39.33
C LEU A 33 -1.64 12.65 -38.26
N ALA A 34 -2.61 12.79 -37.35
CA ALA A 34 -2.91 11.79 -36.33
C ALA A 34 -3.39 10.46 -36.93
N VAL A 35 -4.23 10.50 -37.98
CA VAL A 35 -4.68 9.32 -38.72
C VAL A 35 -3.51 8.60 -39.40
N MET A 36 -2.61 9.36 -40.06
CA MET A 36 -1.44 8.78 -40.73
C MET A 36 -0.46 8.17 -39.72
N ILE A 37 -0.23 8.81 -38.58
CA ILE A 37 0.58 8.25 -37.48
C ILE A 37 -0.06 6.96 -36.95
N GLY A 38 -1.38 6.96 -36.73
CA GLY A 38 -2.13 5.76 -36.30
C GLY A 38 -2.06 4.60 -37.30
N LEU A 39 -2.15 4.90 -38.60
CA LEU A 39 -1.99 3.92 -39.68
C LEU A 39 -0.56 3.38 -39.73
N VAL A 40 0.46 4.23 -39.62
CA VAL A 40 1.87 3.82 -39.59
C VAL A 40 2.14 2.96 -38.36
N ILE A 41 1.67 3.33 -37.17
CA ILE A 41 1.82 2.52 -35.96
C ILE A 41 1.07 1.18 -36.12
N GLY A 42 -0.15 1.20 -36.64
CA GLY A 42 -0.95 -0.01 -36.88
C GLY A 42 -0.36 -0.94 -37.94
N TRP A 43 0.29 -0.40 -38.97
CA TRP A 43 0.98 -1.18 -40.01
C TRP A 43 2.36 -1.67 -39.57
N SER A 44 3.06 -0.88 -38.75
CA SER A 44 4.36 -1.24 -38.16
C SER A 44 4.22 -2.26 -37.04
N TRP A 45 3.03 -2.34 -36.43
CA TRP A 45 2.71 -3.34 -35.41
C TRP A 45 2.16 -4.61 -36.06
N ARG A 46 3.05 -5.40 -36.69
CA ARG A 46 2.82 -6.84 -36.90
C ARG A 46 3.46 -7.63 -35.75
N PRO A 47 2.73 -7.97 -34.68
CA PRO A 47 3.30 -8.83 -33.63
C PRO A 47 3.61 -10.21 -34.23
N ARG A 48 4.89 -10.61 -34.20
CA ARG A 48 5.40 -11.89 -34.73
C ARG A 48 4.83 -13.15 -34.02
N TRP A 49 3.95 -12.96 -33.03
CA TRP A 49 3.30 -14.02 -32.25
C TRP A 49 1.97 -14.51 -32.85
N THR A 50 1.41 -13.86 -33.89
CA THR A 50 0.13 -14.27 -34.50
C THR A 50 0.20 -15.66 -35.15
N GLY A 51 1.38 -16.13 -35.56
CA GLY A 51 1.57 -17.51 -36.05
C GLY A 51 1.52 -18.58 -34.96
N LEU A 52 1.93 -18.26 -33.72
CA LEU A 52 1.92 -19.19 -32.58
C LEU A 52 0.51 -19.36 -32.00
N VAL A 53 -0.32 -18.31 -32.04
CA VAL A 53 -1.73 -18.37 -31.62
C VAL A 53 -2.58 -19.13 -32.64
N TYR A 54 -2.25 -19.05 -33.94
CA TYR A 54 -3.01 -19.75 -35.00
C TYR A 54 -2.75 -21.27 -35.05
N LEU A 55 -1.60 -21.75 -34.56
CA LEU A 55 -1.31 -23.18 -34.47
C LEU A 55 -1.85 -23.83 -33.18
N GLY A 56 -1.91 -23.08 -32.07
CA GLY A 56 -2.29 -23.60 -30.75
C GLY A 56 -3.79 -23.67 -30.48
N LEU A 57 -4.63 -23.00 -31.27
CA LEU A 57 -6.06 -22.85 -30.99
C LEU A 57 -7.00 -23.60 -31.95
N ARG A 58 -6.50 -24.60 -32.70
CA ARG A 58 -7.33 -25.36 -33.64
C ARG A 58 -7.99 -26.62 -33.04
N SER A 59 -7.78 -26.94 -31.78
CA SER A 59 -8.25 -28.23 -31.24
C SER A 59 -9.61 -28.22 -30.53
N LYS A 60 -10.16 -27.13 -29.99
CA LYS A 60 -11.41 -27.24 -29.20
C LYS A 60 -12.05 -25.87 -28.96
N PHE A 61 -12.83 -25.36 -29.89
CA PHE A 61 -13.93 -24.42 -29.64
C PHE A 61 -14.93 -24.47 -30.80
N ARG A 62 -15.63 -25.60 -30.90
CA ARG A 62 -16.95 -25.65 -31.54
C ARG A 62 -17.96 -25.65 -30.40
N PHE A 63 -18.55 -24.50 -30.12
CA PHE A 63 -20.00 -24.28 -29.97
C PHE A 63 -20.30 -22.90 -29.35
N LEU A 64 -21.32 -22.25 -29.92
CA LEU A 64 -22.04 -21.06 -29.46
C LEU A 64 -21.34 -19.69 -29.61
N TRP A 65 -21.36 -19.16 -30.84
CA TRP A 65 -21.76 -17.76 -31.03
C TRP A 65 -22.60 -17.61 -32.30
N THR A 66 -23.91 -17.75 -32.15
CA THR A 66 -24.92 -17.25 -33.08
C THR A 66 -25.54 -16.00 -32.47
N VAL A 67 -25.04 -14.82 -32.84
CA VAL A 67 -25.73 -13.52 -32.64
C VAL A 67 -25.45 -12.66 -33.90
N PRO A 68 -26.44 -11.93 -34.43
CA PRO A 68 -26.47 -11.50 -35.83
C PRO A 68 -25.53 -10.35 -36.17
N LEU A 69 -25.25 -10.21 -37.48
CA LEU A 69 -24.59 -9.06 -38.08
C LEU A 69 -25.24 -7.73 -37.62
N GLY A 70 -24.43 -6.83 -37.05
CA GLY A 70 -24.83 -5.43 -36.86
C GLY A 70 -24.64 -4.82 -35.47
N PHE A 71 -23.51 -5.04 -34.79
CA PHE A 71 -23.16 -4.25 -33.59
C PHE A 71 -21.70 -3.77 -33.66
N GLY A 72 -21.46 -2.86 -34.60
CA GLY A 72 -20.16 -2.22 -34.83
C GLY A 72 -19.89 -1.05 -33.88
N ALA A 73 -18.59 -0.77 -33.73
CA ALA A 73 -17.83 0.28 -33.05
C ALA A 73 -18.42 1.71 -32.86
N ARG A 74 -19.64 2.00 -33.31
CA ARG A 74 -20.27 3.34 -33.22
C ARG A 74 -20.68 3.75 -31.80
N ARG A 75 -20.97 2.80 -30.89
CA ARG A 75 -21.29 3.13 -29.48
C ARG A 75 -20.07 3.30 -28.58
N PHE A 76 -18.92 2.75 -28.98
CA PHE A 76 -17.64 2.97 -28.29
C PHE A 76 -17.05 4.35 -28.64
N TRP A 77 -17.32 4.85 -29.85
CA TRP A 77 -16.89 6.18 -30.28
C TRP A 77 -17.74 7.31 -29.65
N LEU A 78 -19.05 7.13 -29.50
CA LEU A 78 -19.94 8.11 -28.85
C LEU A 78 -19.65 8.30 -27.34
N ALA A 79 -19.15 7.28 -26.65
CA ALA A 79 -18.76 7.38 -25.24
C ALA A 79 -17.44 8.18 -25.05
N PHE A 80 -16.55 8.18 -26.04
CA PHE A 80 -15.28 8.91 -25.98
C PHE A 80 -15.45 10.40 -26.39
N THR A 81 -16.42 10.72 -27.24
CA THR A 81 -16.79 12.12 -27.56
C THR A 81 -17.65 12.79 -26.50
N ALA A 82 -18.36 12.05 -25.64
CA ALA A 82 -19.14 12.62 -24.53
C ALA A 82 -18.27 13.01 -23.31
N LEU A 83 -17.13 12.34 -23.09
CA LEU A 83 -16.21 12.64 -21.98
C LEU A 83 -15.22 13.78 -22.29
N SER A 84 -15.03 14.15 -23.57
CA SER A 84 -14.19 15.27 -24.00
C SER A 84 -14.94 16.62 -24.06
N ALA A 85 -16.28 16.62 -23.99
CA ALA A 85 -17.09 17.84 -23.96
C ALA A 85 -17.41 18.36 -22.54
N PHE A 86 -17.04 17.64 -21.47
CA PHE A 86 -17.34 18.06 -20.08
C PHE A 86 -16.15 18.66 -19.32
N SER A 87 -14.95 18.71 -19.92
CA SER A 87 -13.76 19.31 -19.29
C SER A 87 -13.39 20.72 -19.81
N VAL A 88 -14.07 21.22 -20.84
CA VAL A 88 -13.84 22.59 -21.37
C VAL A 88 -14.88 23.61 -20.87
N CYS A 89 -16.02 23.18 -20.34
CA CYS A 89 -17.05 24.10 -19.80
C CYS A 89 -16.93 24.47 -18.31
N ARG A 90 -15.82 24.13 -17.62
CA ARG A 90 -15.61 24.56 -16.22
C ARG A 90 -14.58 25.68 -16.04
N THR A 91 -13.84 26.03 -17.08
CA THR A 91 -12.79 27.08 -17.02
C THR A 91 -13.27 28.44 -17.53
N VAL A 92 -14.45 28.52 -18.17
CA VAL A 92 -15.02 29.78 -18.68
C VAL A 92 -16.07 30.39 -17.73
N TRP A 93 -16.63 29.64 -16.79
CA TRP A 93 -17.61 30.19 -15.83
C TRP A 93 -16.99 30.82 -14.57
N SER A 94 -15.71 30.60 -14.23
CA SER A 94 -15.12 31.24 -13.04
C SER A 94 -14.58 32.66 -13.28
N ASN A 95 -14.57 33.16 -14.51
CA ASN A 95 -13.97 34.46 -14.84
C ASN A 95 -14.97 35.58 -15.18
N PHE A 96 -16.28 35.38 -14.94
CA PHE A 96 -17.30 36.41 -15.22
C PHE A 96 -18.10 36.89 -14.00
N LYS A 97 -17.58 36.69 -12.78
CA LYS A 97 -18.21 37.25 -11.58
C LYS A 97 -17.20 37.80 -10.58
N ASN A 98 -16.54 38.89 -10.96
CA ASN A 98 -16.39 40.07 -10.12
C ASN A 98 -15.55 41.13 -10.84
N LYS A 99 -16.22 42.14 -11.37
CA LYS A 99 -15.60 43.43 -11.64
C LYS A 99 -16.60 44.52 -11.25
N ASN A 100 -16.38 45.12 -10.09
CA ASN A 100 -16.71 46.51 -9.81
C ASN A 100 -15.94 46.99 -8.57
N GLY A 101 -15.24 48.13 -8.69
CA GLY A 101 -14.86 48.93 -7.52
C GLY A 101 -13.39 49.36 -7.37
N LYS A 102 -12.91 50.19 -8.29
CA LYS A 102 -12.01 51.37 -8.16
C LYS A 102 -11.03 51.56 -6.96
N SER A 103 -9.78 51.85 -7.37
CA SER A 103 -8.92 53.05 -7.08
C SER A 103 -7.94 53.09 -5.88
N ALA A 104 -6.65 52.98 -6.25
CA ALA A 104 -5.45 53.77 -5.92
C ALA A 104 -5.19 54.37 -4.51
N THR A 105 -3.96 54.19 -3.99
CA THR A 105 -2.92 55.25 -3.87
C THR A 105 -1.54 54.62 -3.52
N SER A 106 -0.47 55.30 -3.94
CA SER A 106 0.97 54.98 -3.96
C SER A 106 1.70 55.20 -2.61
N ALA A 107 2.81 54.48 -2.36
CA ALA A 107 4.16 55.04 -2.09
C ALA A 107 5.16 54.03 -1.44
N GLU A 108 6.30 53.86 -2.13
CA GLU A 108 7.72 53.56 -1.80
C GLU A 108 8.23 52.63 -0.65
N PRO A 109 9.40 51.93 -0.86
CA PRO A 109 10.07 51.06 0.11
C PRO A 109 11.47 51.53 0.58
N ALA A 110 11.97 51.00 1.72
CA ALA A 110 13.39 50.76 2.10
C ALA A 110 13.50 50.31 3.59
N PRO A 111 14.64 49.79 4.09
CA PRO A 111 15.61 48.86 3.51
C PRO A 111 15.95 47.67 4.45
N VAL A 112 16.90 46.85 3.96
CA VAL A 112 17.65 45.73 4.53
C VAL A 112 18.17 45.87 5.97
N ASP A 113 18.27 44.73 6.67
CA ASP A 113 19.36 44.48 7.63
C ASP A 113 19.84 43.03 7.49
N ASP A 114 21.13 42.91 7.14
CA ASP A 114 21.96 41.72 7.27
C ASP A 114 22.31 41.52 8.76
N CYS A 115 22.22 40.30 9.25
CA CYS A 115 23.01 39.88 10.39
C CYS A 115 23.49 38.44 10.17
N VAL A 116 24.71 38.35 9.67
CA VAL A 116 25.58 37.20 9.86
C VAL A 116 25.95 37.19 11.33
N ASP A 117 25.57 36.14 12.05
CA ASP A 117 26.34 35.76 13.23
C ASP A 117 26.69 34.28 13.16
N SER A 118 28.00 34.07 13.04
CA SER A 118 28.65 32.78 13.12
C SER A 118 28.95 32.53 14.59
N SER A 119 28.21 31.62 15.21
CA SER A 119 28.64 31.02 16.48
C SER A 119 28.61 29.51 16.34
N SER A 120 29.72 28.99 15.84
CA SER A 120 30.17 27.64 16.14
C SER A 120 30.38 27.47 17.65
N SER A 121 30.11 26.25 18.13
CA SER A 121 30.50 25.65 19.41
C SER A 121 29.50 25.69 20.56
N SER A 122 28.47 24.80 20.52
CA SER A 122 28.02 23.99 21.67
C SER A 122 26.88 22.99 21.34
N ASP A 123 26.86 22.33 20.17
CA ASP A 123 25.68 21.54 19.71
C ASP A 123 25.70 20.03 20.07
N GLU A 124 26.64 19.56 20.89
CA GLU A 124 26.71 18.14 21.26
C GLU A 124 25.83 17.73 22.47
N ALA A 125 25.10 18.68 23.09
CA ALA A 125 24.40 18.39 24.36
C ALA A 125 22.87 18.22 24.25
N HIS A 126 22.22 18.52 23.11
CA HIS A 126 20.75 18.44 23.00
C HIS A 126 20.24 18.09 21.59
N ARG A 127 20.82 17.09 20.92
CA ARG A 127 20.16 16.48 19.77
C ARG A 127 18.97 15.66 20.28
N LYS A 128 17.79 16.28 20.33
CA LYS A 128 16.53 15.65 20.75
C LYS A 128 16.35 14.34 19.99
N ASP A 129 16.19 13.21 20.71
CA ASP A 129 16.03 11.91 20.06
C ASP A 129 14.83 11.97 19.11
N ILE A 130 15.10 11.79 17.83
CA ILE A 130 14.11 11.96 16.76
C ILE A 130 13.08 10.82 16.81
N VAL A 131 13.52 9.63 17.23
CA VAL A 131 12.68 8.43 17.37
C VAL A 131 12.74 7.96 18.82
N THR A 132 11.69 8.28 19.55
CA THR A 132 11.62 8.18 21.01
C THR A 132 10.91 6.92 21.48
N GLU A 133 10.98 6.65 22.78
CA GLU A 133 10.23 5.56 23.42
C GLU A 133 8.71 5.70 23.21
N ASN A 134 8.17 6.92 23.12
CA ASN A 134 6.75 7.14 22.80
C ASN A 134 6.37 6.57 21.43
N ASP A 135 7.30 6.59 20.46
CA ASP A 135 7.06 6.01 19.14
C ASP A 135 7.05 4.47 19.19
N LEU A 136 7.84 3.87 20.09
CA LEU A 136 7.78 2.44 20.39
C LEU A 136 6.47 2.08 21.09
N GLN A 137 6.06 2.83 22.11
CA GLN A 137 4.78 2.61 22.80
C GLN A 137 3.60 2.71 21.83
N HIS A 138 3.65 3.66 20.89
CA HIS A 138 2.65 3.74 19.82
C HIS A 138 2.66 2.50 18.91
N LEU A 139 3.82 1.95 18.55
CA LEU A 139 3.91 0.67 17.83
C LEU A 139 3.27 -0.47 18.64
N LEU A 140 3.60 -0.58 19.93
CA LEU A 140 3.09 -1.64 20.81
C LEU A 140 1.57 -1.55 20.96
N HIS A 141 1.02 -0.35 21.15
CA HIS A 141 -0.41 -0.13 21.20
C HIS A 141 -1.13 -0.60 19.91
N LEU A 142 -0.58 -0.27 18.73
CA LEU A 142 -1.11 -0.75 17.45
C LEU A 142 -0.95 -2.27 17.27
N PHE A 143 0.07 -2.86 17.88
CA PHE A 143 0.38 -4.28 17.79
C PHE A 143 -0.54 -5.14 18.67
N GLU A 144 -0.74 -4.73 19.91
CA GLU A 144 -1.50 -5.49 20.90
C GLU A 144 -2.97 -5.59 20.54
N GLY A 145 -3.58 -4.53 19.99
CA GLY A 145 -4.95 -4.58 19.47
C GLY A 145 -5.97 -5.18 20.45
N LYS A 146 -5.67 -5.14 21.76
CA LYS A 146 -6.37 -5.91 22.79
C LYS A 146 -7.75 -5.35 23.14
N ASP A 147 -8.09 -4.15 22.70
CA ASP A 147 -9.32 -3.49 23.15
C ASP A 147 -10.52 -3.68 22.22
N GLY A 148 -10.44 -4.51 21.17
CA GLY A 148 -11.53 -4.67 20.20
C GLY A 148 -11.91 -3.37 19.45
N GLN A 149 -11.12 -2.29 19.63
CA GLN A 149 -11.39 -0.97 19.07
C GLN A 149 -11.05 -0.85 17.58
N MET A 150 -10.16 -1.71 17.05
CA MET A 150 -9.79 -1.69 15.63
C MET A 150 -10.44 -2.84 14.87
N GLU A 151 -11.46 -2.52 14.10
CA GLU A 151 -12.05 -3.43 13.13
C GLU A 151 -11.09 -3.67 11.96
N TRP A 152 -10.31 -4.75 12.03
CA TRP A 152 -9.41 -5.18 10.98
C TRP A 152 -10.16 -5.96 9.88
N GLN A 153 -10.10 -5.47 8.65
CA GLN A 153 -10.64 -6.13 7.48
C GLN A 153 -9.56 -6.99 6.80
N SER A 154 -9.85 -8.27 6.56
CA SER A 154 -8.96 -9.14 5.79
C SER A 154 -8.77 -8.62 4.36
N LEU A 155 -7.51 -8.52 3.93
CA LEU A 155 -7.13 -8.02 2.61
C LEU A 155 -6.56 -9.12 1.72
N MET A 156 -5.71 -9.99 2.29
CA MET A 156 -5.04 -11.04 1.53
C MET A 156 -4.51 -12.14 2.44
N GLU A 157 -4.61 -13.38 1.97
CA GLU A 157 -3.87 -14.50 2.53
C GLU A 157 -3.26 -15.32 1.38
N ARG A 158 -1.95 -15.57 1.47
CA ARG A 158 -1.18 -16.31 0.47
C ARG A 158 -0.10 -17.13 1.15
N SER A 159 0.23 -18.26 0.55
CA SER A 159 1.28 -19.15 1.05
C SER A 159 2.09 -19.71 -0.11
N THR A 160 3.37 -19.93 0.15
CA THR A 160 4.33 -20.61 -0.72
C THR A 160 5.10 -21.62 0.14
N PRO A 161 5.94 -22.50 -0.45
CA PRO A 161 6.74 -23.42 0.34
C PRO A 161 7.69 -22.76 1.36
N ASN A 162 8.12 -21.52 1.12
CA ASN A 162 9.17 -20.88 1.94
C ASN A 162 8.69 -19.60 2.61
N MET A 163 7.41 -19.24 2.45
CA MET A 163 6.83 -18.01 2.99
C MET A 163 5.31 -18.11 3.14
N ARG A 164 4.78 -17.65 4.27
CA ARG A 164 3.34 -17.42 4.50
C ARG A 164 3.09 -15.93 4.67
N TYR A 165 2.00 -15.43 4.11
CA TYR A 165 1.64 -14.02 4.17
C TYR A 165 0.15 -13.82 4.44
N GLN A 166 -0.14 -12.95 5.39
CA GLN A 166 -1.48 -12.50 5.73
C GLN A 166 -1.47 -10.98 5.84
N ALA A 167 -2.52 -10.31 5.37
CA ALA A 167 -2.65 -8.87 5.43
C ALA A 167 -4.07 -8.46 5.78
N TRP A 168 -4.15 -7.41 6.58
CA TRP A 168 -5.36 -6.76 7.03
C TRP A 168 -5.23 -5.25 6.83
N ARG A 169 -6.36 -4.57 6.79
CA ARG A 169 -6.43 -3.12 6.79
C ARG A 169 -7.47 -2.64 7.80
N HIS A 170 -7.24 -1.47 8.35
CA HIS A 170 -8.18 -0.74 9.18
C HIS A 170 -8.36 0.65 8.57
N GLU A 171 -9.60 1.11 8.45
CA GLU A 171 -9.95 2.37 7.78
C GLU A 171 -10.61 3.33 8.78
N PRO A 172 -9.82 4.14 9.51
CA PRO A 172 -10.38 5.21 10.35
C PRO A 172 -11.05 6.29 9.49
N GLN A 173 -12.07 6.96 10.05
CA GLN A 173 -12.81 8.00 9.35
C GLN A 173 -11.91 9.17 8.93
N THR A 174 -11.06 9.65 9.84
CA THR A 174 -10.26 10.89 9.68
C THR A 174 -8.78 10.66 9.38
N ARG A 175 -8.28 9.42 9.49
CA ARG A 175 -6.86 9.09 9.27
C ARG A 175 -6.63 8.32 7.97
N PRO A 176 -5.37 8.18 7.50
CA PRO A 176 -5.05 7.26 6.42
C PRO A 176 -5.42 5.82 6.78
N THR A 177 -5.58 4.98 5.76
CA THR A 177 -5.75 3.54 5.96
C THR A 177 -4.51 2.97 6.63
N ILE A 178 -4.71 2.21 7.70
CA ILE A 178 -3.66 1.50 8.41
C ILE A 178 -3.62 0.08 7.85
N TYR A 179 -2.44 -0.36 7.44
CA TYR A 179 -2.20 -1.72 6.97
C TYR A 179 -1.43 -2.49 8.03
N ARG A 180 -1.85 -3.73 8.26
CA ARG A 180 -1.13 -4.72 9.06
C ARG A 180 -0.82 -5.90 8.17
N SER A 181 0.39 -6.40 8.19
CA SER A 181 0.70 -7.70 7.58
C SER A 181 1.52 -8.57 8.51
N ARG A 182 1.38 -9.88 8.32
CA ARG A 182 2.15 -10.92 8.98
C ARG A 182 2.79 -11.76 7.90
N THR A 183 4.13 -11.75 7.87
CA THR A 183 4.93 -12.56 6.95
C THR A 183 5.75 -13.54 7.77
N VAL A 184 5.72 -14.83 7.43
CA VAL A 184 6.61 -15.83 8.01
C VAL A 184 7.55 -16.29 6.92
N PHE A 185 8.86 -16.15 7.14
CA PHE A 185 9.92 -16.63 6.27
C PHE A 185 10.51 -17.91 6.87
N GLU A 186 10.46 -19.01 6.11
CA GLU A 186 11.08 -20.27 6.53
C GLU A 186 12.61 -20.18 6.40
N ASP A 187 13.34 -20.90 7.26
CA ASP A 187 14.81 -21.01 7.19
C ASP A 187 15.51 -19.64 7.17
N ALA A 188 15.09 -18.73 8.06
CA ALA A 188 15.62 -17.37 8.16
C ALA A 188 15.71 -16.95 9.63
N THR A 189 16.84 -16.34 10.02
CA THR A 189 17.02 -15.86 11.39
C THR A 189 16.50 -14.42 11.55
N PRO A 190 16.02 -14.03 12.74
CA PRO A 190 15.63 -12.65 13.04
C PRO A 190 16.72 -11.61 12.72
N GLU A 191 17.99 -11.92 12.98
CA GLU A 191 19.13 -11.02 12.72
C GLU A 191 19.30 -10.76 11.22
N LEU A 192 19.19 -11.82 10.41
CA LEU A 192 19.31 -11.71 8.96
C LEU A 192 18.18 -10.84 8.39
N ILE A 193 16.96 -11.07 8.90
CA ILE A 193 15.76 -10.35 8.45
C ILE A 193 15.81 -8.88 8.88
N ARG A 194 16.26 -8.60 10.12
CA ARG A 194 16.53 -7.25 10.61
C ARG A 194 17.52 -6.53 9.70
N ASP A 195 18.68 -7.14 9.44
CA ASP A 195 19.71 -6.54 8.58
C ASP A 195 19.15 -6.28 7.16
N PHE A 196 18.39 -7.23 6.60
CA PHE A 196 17.76 -7.09 5.27
C PHE A 196 16.78 -5.91 5.16
N PHE A 197 15.92 -5.71 6.16
CA PHE A 197 14.93 -4.63 6.14
C PHE A 197 15.54 -3.25 6.38
N TRP A 198 16.70 -3.18 7.04
CA TRP A 198 17.39 -1.92 7.32
C TRP A 198 18.37 -1.51 6.21
N ASP A 199 18.81 -2.46 5.38
CA ASP A 199 19.83 -2.25 4.35
C ASP A 199 19.30 -1.53 3.09
N ASP A 200 19.23 -0.20 3.16
CA ASP A 200 18.80 0.64 2.04
C ASP A 200 19.78 0.65 0.86
N GLU A 201 21.05 0.30 1.09
CA GLU A 201 22.04 0.19 0.02
C GLU A 201 21.84 -1.09 -0.80
N PHE A 202 21.36 -2.16 -0.16
CA PHE A 202 20.96 -3.39 -0.84
C PHE A 202 19.57 -3.30 -1.48
N ARG A 203 18.68 -2.48 -0.92
CA ARG A 203 17.27 -2.41 -1.30
C ARG A 203 16.99 -2.15 -2.80
N PRO A 204 17.72 -1.28 -3.52
CA PRO A 204 17.53 -1.06 -4.95
C PRO A 204 17.70 -2.32 -5.82
N LYS A 205 18.40 -3.35 -5.32
CA LYS A 205 18.57 -4.62 -6.03
C LYS A 205 17.27 -5.41 -6.19
N TRP A 206 16.25 -5.14 -5.35
CA TRP A 206 14.98 -5.86 -5.37
C TRP A 206 13.75 -4.96 -5.37
N ASP A 207 13.85 -3.73 -4.86
CA ASP A 207 12.78 -2.74 -4.89
C ASP A 207 13.02 -1.69 -6.00
N PRO A 208 12.39 -1.82 -7.18
CA PRO A 208 12.57 -0.86 -8.26
C PRO A 208 11.90 0.49 -7.99
N MET A 209 11.08 0.61 -6.93
CA MET A 209 10.49 1.89 -6.57
C MET A 209 11.49 2.79 -5.85
N LEU A 210 12.52 2.25 -5.17
CA LEU A 210 13.48 3.08 -4.47
C LEU A 210 14.57 3.59 -5.44
N ALA A 211 14.51 4.86 -5.81
CA ALA A 211 15.41 5.46 -6.80
C ALA A 211 16.57 6.25 -6.20
N TYR A 212 16.43 6.72 -4.96
CA TYR A 212 17.47 7.47 -4.27
C TYR A 212 17.44 7.15 -2.78
N VAL A 213 18.64 7.06 -2.21
CA VAL A 213 18.89 6.86 -0.77
C VAL A 213 20.09 7.70 -0.39
N GLU A 214 19.95 8.45 0.70
CA GLU A 214 21.05 9.17 1.34
C GLU A 214 20.87 9.13 2.85
N ILE A 215 21.93 8.78 3.58
CA ILE A 215 21.95 8.87 5.04
C ILE A 215 22.26 10.33 5.39
N LEU A 216 21.29 11.03 5.98
CA LEU A 216 21.45 12.42 6.40
C LEU A 216 22.12 12.51 7.76
N GLU A 217 21.71 11.64 8.69
CA GLU A 217 22.25 11.58 10.04
C GLU A 217 22.31 10.14 10.53
N GLU A 218 23.28 9.84 11.39
CA GLU A 218 23.35 8.58 12.11
C GLU A 218 23.93 8.78 13.51
N CYS A 219 23.43 8.01 14.47
CA CYS A 219 23.94 7.98 15.84
C CYS A 219 24.46 6.56 16.13
N PRO A 220 25.79 6.35 16.13
CA PRO A 220 26.38 5.04 16.41
C PRO A 220 26.14 4.53 17.85
N HIS A 221 25.68 5.38 18.77
CA HIS A 221 25.40 4.98 20.15
C HIS A 221 24.01 4.35 20.30
N THR A 222 23.01 4.93 19.63
CA THR A 222 21.61 4.48 19.74
C THR A 222 21.12 3.66 18.54
N GLY A 223 21.89 3.66 17.44
CA GLY A 223 21.48 3.07 16.16
C GLY A 223 20.47 3.93 15.38
N THR A 224 20.15 5.13 15.86
CA THR A 224 19.19 6.04 15.22
C THR A 224 19.76 6.52 13.88
N MET A 225 18.93 6.55 12.84
CA MET A 225 19.28 7.11 11.54
C MET A 225 18.20 8.06 11.04
N VAL A 226 18.62 9.12 10.34
CA VAL A 226 17.76 9.94 9.48
C VAL A 226 18.16 9.69 8.03
N VAL A 227 17.20 9.29 7.20
CA VAL A 227 17.46 8.87 5.82
C VAL A 227 16.52 9.62 4.88
N HIS A 228 17.08 10.06 3.75
CA HIS A 228 16.35 10.66 2.66
C HIS A 228 16.11 9.62 1.55
N TRP A 229 14.85 9.34 1.25
CA TRP A 229 14.45 8.47 0.15
C TRP A 229 13.68 9.22 -0.93
N ILE A 230 13.90 8.84 -2.20
CA ILE A 230 12.99 9.16 -3.29
C ILE A 230 12.44 7.86 -3.87
N LYS A 231 11.11 7.71 -3.81
CA LYS A 231 10.40 6.59 -4.44
C LYS A 231 9.75 7.00 -5.75
N LYS A 232 9.98 6.19 -6.78
CA LYS A 232 9.29 6.26 -8.07
C LYS A 232 7.85 5.85 -7.94
N PHE A 233 6.98 6.70 -8.45
CA PHE A 233 5.57 6.40 -8.57
C PHE A 233 5.17 6.28 -10.04
N PRO A 234 3.99 5.69 -10.35
CA PRO A 234 3.50 5.65 -11.72
C PRO A 234 3.47 7.04 -12.36
N PHE A 235 3.75 7.14 -13.65
CA PHE A 235 3.99 8.40 -14.39
C PHE A 235 2.88 9.45 -14.27
N PHE A 236 1.65 9.06 -13.92
CA PHE A 236 0.51 9.95 -13.72
C PHE A 236 0.52 10.65 -12.35
N CYS A 237 1.51 10.41 -11.50
CA CYS A 237 1.68 11.10 -10.22
C CYS A 237 3.17 11.38 -9.94
N SER A 238 3.46 12.48 -9.25
CA SER A 238 4.83 12.86 -8.88
C SER A 238 5.53 11.78 -8.05
N ASP A 239 6.84 11.63 -8.20
CA ASP A 239 7.63 10.82 -7.27
C ASP A 239 7.45 11.29 -5.82
N ARG A 240 7.67 10.40 -4.85
CA ARG A 240 7.52 10.71 -3.42
C ARG A 240 8.85 10.84 -2.76
N GLU A 241 9.01 11.90 -1.99
CA GLU A 241 10.18 12.16 -1.17
C GLU A 241 9.85 11.88 0.29
N TYR A 242 10.75 11.19 0.95
CA TYR A 242 10.62 10.83 2.36
C TYR A 242 11.86 11.26 3.11
N ILE A 243 11.65 11.88 4.25
CA ILE A 243 12.70 12.07 5.25
C ILE A 243 12.25 11.28 6.47
N ILE A 244 12.94 10.18 6.73
CA ILE A 244 12.53 9.21 7.74
C ILE A 244 13.55 9.13 8.86
N GLY A 245 13.07 9.16 10.09
CA GLY A 245 13.84 8.77 11.27
C GLY A 245 13.53 7.32 11.61
N ARG A 246 14.55 6.54 11.95
CA ARG A 246 14.39 5.14 12.30
C ARG A 246 15.32 4.68 13.42
N LYS A 247 14.85 3.76 14.26
CA LYS A 247 15.57 3.17 15.40
C LYS A 247 15.06 1.75 15.70
N ILE A 248 15.92 0.91 16.27
CA ILE A 248 15.61 -0.48 16.62
C ILE A 248 15.76 -0.69 18.13
N TRP A 249 14.72 -1.26 18.74
CA TRP A 249 14.74 -1.79 20.09
C TRP A 249 14.76 -3.32 20.06
N GLU A 250 15.29 -3.94 21.11
CA GLU A 250 15.46 -5.39 21.19
C GLU A 250 15.10 -5.95 22.56
N VAL A 251 14.34 -7.06 22.54
CA VAL A 251 14.06 -7.92 23.70
C VAL A 251 14.34 -9.37 23.32
N GLY A 252 15.37 -9.97 23.92
CA GLY A 252 15.79 -11.33 23.57
C GLY A 252 16.19 -11.43 22.09
N LYS A 253 15.39 -12.15 21.28
CA LYS A 253 15.58 -12.26 19.81
C LYS A 253 14.47 -11.56 19.03
N THR A 254 13.70 -10.69 19.69
CA THR A 254 12.63 -9.90 19.09
C THR A 254 13.11 -8.48 18.88
N TYR A 255 12.95 -7.97 17.65
CA TYR A 255 13.34 -6.62 17.27
C TYR A 255 12.10 -5.78 16.96
N TYR A 256 12.02 -4.61 17.57
CA TYR A 256 10.99 -3.60 17.35
C TYR A 256 11.60 -2.44 16.57
N CYS A 257 11.30 -2.40 15.28
CA CYS A 257 11.89 -1.48 14.33
C CYS A 257 10.88 -0.37 14.05
N VAL A 258 11.16 0.86 14.49
CA VAL A 258 10.30 2.01 14.22
C VAL A 258 10.90 2.82 13.08
N THR A 259 10.07 3.22 12.12
CA THR A 259 10.41 4.21 11.10
C THR A 259 9.26 5.18 10.94
N LYS A 260 9.53 6.47 11.05
CA LYS A 260 8.52 7.53 10.90
C LYS A 260 9.03 8.70 10.06
N GLY A 261 8.12 9.48 9.51
CA GLY A 261 8.44 10.76 8.87
C GLY A 261 8.94 11.76 9.91
N VAL A 262 9.99 12.52 9.57
CA VAL A 262 10.61 13.49 10.47
C VAL A 262 10.88 14.81 9.75
N PRO A 263 10.74 15.97 10.43
CA PRO A 263 11.11 17.25 9.84
C PRO A 263 12.63 17.32 9.68
N TYR A 264 13.09 17.98 8.62
CA TYR A 264 14.50 18.22 8.37
C TYR A 264 14.68 19.58 7.69
N PRO A 265 14.85 20.67 8.47
CA PRO A 265 14.83 22.04 7.97
C PRO A 265 15.86 22.31 6.85
N SER A 266 17.04 21.68 6.92
CA SER A 266 18.11 21.85 5.94
C SER A 266 17.78 21.31 4.55
N LEU A 267 16.72 20.50 4.42
CA LEU A 267 16.21 20.02 3.14
C LEU A 267 14.79 20.57 2.94
N PRO A 268 14.62 21.76 2.34
CA PRO A 268 13.30 22.37 2.19
C PRO A 268 12.41 21.59 1.22
N LYS A 269 11.08 21.73 1.38
CA LYS A 269 10.09 21.05 0.56
C LYS A 269 10.08 21.62 -0.85
N ARG A 270 10.00 20.73 -1.84
CA ARG A 270 9.84 21.08 -3.25
C ARG A 270 8.46 20.63 -3.73
N ASP A 271 8.00 21.19 -4.85
CA ASP A 271 6.76 20.75 -5.49
C ASP A 271 6.88 19.33 -6.06
N LYS A 272 8.08 19.00 -6.56
CA LYS A 272 8.42 17.69 -7.12
C LYS A 272 9.86 17.32 -6.72
N PRO A 273 10.11 16.09 -6.25
CA PRO A 273 9.13 15.09 -5.79
C PRO A 273 8.21 15.61 -4.65
N ARG A 274 7.01 15.03 -4.50
CA ARG A 274 6.08 15.41 -3.41
C ARG A 274 6.58 14.81 -2.10
N ARG A 275 6.84 15.66 -1.10
CA ARG A 275 7.17 15.19 0.24
C ARG A 275 5.99 14.53 0.94
N VAL A 276 6.24 13.35 1.53
CA VAL A 276 5.32 12.64 2.42
C VAL A 276 5.64 13.02 3.85
N GLU A 277 4.78 13.83 4.46
CA GLU A 277 4.97 14.33 5.83
C GLU A 277 4.48 13.33 6.89
N LEU A 278 3.32 12.73 6.65
CA LEU A 278 2.78 11.67 7.49
C LEU A 278 3.26 10.32 6.97
N TYR A 279 4.19 9.70 7.69
CA TYR A 279 4.73 8.37 7.39
C TYR A 279 4.99 7.61 8.69
N PHE A 280 4.51 6.38 8.79
CA PHE A 280 4.86 5.45 9.85
C PHE A 280 4.88 4.03 9.26
N SER A 281 6.02 3.36 9.38
CA SER A 281 6.22 2.03 8.82
C SER A 281 7.13 1.22 9.72
N SER A 282 6.53 0.41 10.58
CA SER A 282 7.23 -0.22 11.70
C SER A 282 7.08 -1.73 11.65
N TRP A 283 8.13 -2.44 12.08
CA TRP A 283 8.25 -3.89 11.96
C TRP A 283 8.51 -4.52 13.33
N VAL A 284 7.84 -5.61 13.64
CA VAL A 284 8.20 -6.51 14.74
C VAL A 284 8.73 -7.80 14.13
N ILE A 285 9.98 -8.13 14.43
CA ILE A 285 10.69 -9.28 13.87
C ILE A 285 10.99 -10.24 15.01
N ARG A 286 10.55 -11.49 14.92
CA ARG A 286 10.76 -12.49 15.98
C ARG A 286 10.95 -13.90 15.42
N PRO A 287 11.64 -14.80 16.14
CA PRO A 287 11.71 -16.19 15.76
C PRO A 287 10.34 -16.86 15.99
N VAL A 288 9.99 -17.80 15.13
CA VAL A 288 8.80 -18.65 15.27
C VAL A 288 9.13 -20.08 14.85
N GLU A 289 8.32 -21.03 15.29
CA GLU A 289 8.46 -22.43 14.88
C GLU A 289 8.25 -22.57 13.37
N SER A 290 9.08 -23.38 12.73
CA SER A 290 8.88 -23.70 11.32
C SER A 290 7.63 -24.55 11.14
N ARG A 291 6.96 -24.36 9.99
CA ARG A 291 5.87 -25.24 9.56
C ARG A 291 6.29 -26.71 9.35
N LYS A 292 7.60 -27.01 9.37
CA LYS A 292 8.13 -28.37 9.31
C LYS A 292 7.70 -29.22 10.51
N GLY A 293 7.31 -28.59 11.63
CA GLY A 293 6.81 -29.28 12.82
C GLY A 293 7.91 -30.06 13.55
N ASP A 294 9.16 -29.59 13.43
CA ASP A 294 10.34 -30.17 14.09
C ASP A 294 10.60 -29.57 15.48
N GLY A 295 9.71 -28.69 15.98
CA GLY A 295 9.88 -27.96 17.23
C GLY A 295 10.98 -26.89 17.18
N GLN A 296 11.64 -26.70 16.03
CA GLN A 296 12.76 -25.76 15.91
C GLN A 296 12.26 -24.37 15.53
N MET A 297 12.82 -23.36 16.20
CA MET A 297 12.59 -21.93 15.92
C MET A 297 13.41 -21.45 14.71
N SER A 298 13.28 -22.17 13.59
CA SER A 298 14.06 -21.97 12.35
C SER A 298 13.39 -21.04 11.34
N ALA A 299 12.17 -20.57 11.63
CA ALA A 299 11.46 -19.56 10.85
C ALA A 299 11.47 -18.20 11.55
N CYS A 300 11.26 -17.14 10.76
CA CYS A 300 11.17 -15.77 11.26
C CYS A 300 9.85 -15.14 10.85
N GLU A 301 9.12 -14.63 11.84
CA GLU A 301 7.92 -13.84 11.65
C GLU A 301 8.24 -12.35 11.63
N VAL A 302 7.60 -11.65 10.72
CA VAL A 302 7.65 -10.21 10.55
C VAL A 302 6.23 -9.67 10.52
N ILE A 303 5.89 -8.85 11.51
CA ILE A 303 4.65 -8.11 11.54
C ILE A 303 4.94 -6.67 11.15
N LEU A 304 4.34 -6.21 10.05
CA LEU A 304 4.43 -4.83 9.57
C LEU A 304 3.16 -4.08 9.95
N LEU A 305 3.32 -2.89 10.53
CA LEU A 305 2.28 -1.89 10.71
C LEU A 305 2.65 -0.64 9.92
N HIS A 306 1.76 -0.20 9.03
CA HIS A 306 2.08 0.85 8.09
C HIS A 306 0.89 1.78 7.82
N TYR A 307 1.15 3.09 7.85
CA TYR A 307 0.25 4.10 7.31
C TYR A 307 1.06 5.30 6.82
N GLU A 308 0.58 5.94 5.76
CA GLU A 308 1.20 7.15 5.21
C GLU A 308 0.17 8.00 4.47
N ASP A 309 0.47 9.28 4.27
CA ASP A 309 -0.26 10.15 3.34
C ASP A 309 0.57 10.44 2.07
N MET A 310 0.42 9.57 1.08
CA MET A 310 1.04 9.70 -0.24
C MET A 310 0.49 10.87 -1.08
N GLY A 311 -0.58 11.55 -0.63
CA GLY A 311 -1.30 12.54 -1.44
C GLY A 311 -2.01 11.93 -2.64
N ILE A 312 -2.43 10.68 -2.54
CA ILE A 312 -3.20 9.96 -3.55
C ILE A 312 -4.60 9.74 -2.97
N PRO A 313 -5.68 9.90 -3.77
CA PRO A 313 -7.02 9.53 -3.34
C PRO A 313 -7.06 8.10 -2.78
N LYS A 314 -7.70 7.91 -1.62
CA LYS A 314 -7.73 6.64 -0.88
C LYS A 314 -8.12 5.45 -1.77
N ASP A 315 -9.11 5.61 -2.65
CA ASP A 315 -9.57 4.53 -3.53
C ASP A 315 -8.54 4.12 -4.59
N VAL A 316 -7.77 5.08 -5.11
CA VAL A 316 -6.67 4.80 -6.05
C VAL A 316 -5.54 4.07 -5.35
N ALA A 317 -5.17 4.49 -4.13
CA ALA A 317 -4.18 3.79 -3.32
C ALA A 317 -4.64 2.35 -3.00
N LYS A 318 -5.90 2.16 -2.61
CA LYS A 318 -6.49 0.82 -2.35
C LYS A 318 -6.45 -0.07 -3.59
N LEU A 319 -6.75 0.46 -4.77
CA LEU A 319 -6.65 -0.27 -6.03
C LEU A 319 -5.21 -0.72 -6.30
N GLY A 320 -4.25 0.19 -6.10
CA GLY A 320 -2.81 -0.10 -6.21
C GLY A 320 -2.37 -1.23 -5.27
N VAL A 321 -2.78 -1.19 -4.00
CA VAL A 321 -2.47 -2.25 -3.03
C VAL A 321 -3.11 -3.58 -3.46
N ARG A 322 -4.40 -3.58 -3.83
CA ARG A 322 -5.12 -4.81 -4.22
C ARG A 322 -4.45 -5.54 -5.39
N HIS A 323 -3.97 -4.81 -6.39
CA HIS A 323 -3.36 -5.41 -7.59
C HIS A 323 -1.84 -5.58 -7.48
N GLY A 324 -1.15 -4.69 -6.78
CA GLY A 324 0.32 -4.63 -6.74
C GLY A 324 0.95 -5.39 -5.58
N MET A 325 0.27 -5.55 -4.45
CA MET A 325 0.88 -6.04 -3.20
C MET A 325 1.50 -7.43 -3.34
N TRP A 326 0.82 -8.37 -4.00
CA TRP A 326 1.39 -9.71 -4.19
C TRP A 326 2.63 -9.71 -5.10
N GLY A 327 2.63 -8.85 -6.13
CA GLY A 327 3.79 -8.68 -7.00
C GLY A 327 5.00 -8.11 -6.25
N ALA A 328 4.78 -7.08 -5.42
CA ALA A 328 5.80 -6.49 -4.57
C ALA A 328 6.34 -7.50 -3.55
N LEU A 329 5.47 -8.28 -2.91
CA LEU A 329 5.88 -9.28 -1.93
C LEU A 329 6.71 -10.41 -2.53
N LYS A 330 6.42 -10.85 -3.76
CA LYS A 330 7.28 -11.82 -4.46
C LYS A 330 8.70 -11.27 -4.68
N LYS A 331 8.82 -9.98 -5.03
CA LYS A 331 10.13 -9.31 -5.16
C LYS A 331 10.83 -9.17 -3.81
N LEU A 332 10.11 -8.79 -2.75
CA LEU A 332 10.61 -8.77 -1.37
C LEU A 332 11.20 -10.13 -0.98
N HIS A 333 10.44 -11.20 -1.15
CA HIS A 333 10.89 -12.55 -0.81
C HIS A 333 12.12 -12.97 -1.63
N SER A 334 12.12 -12.71 -2.95
CA SER A 334 13.28 -12.97 -3.80
C SER A 334 14.51 -12.16 -3.39
N GLY A 335 14.31 -10.89 -3.02
CA GLY A 335 15.33 -10.00 -2.50
C GLY A 335 15.92 -10.51 -1.20
N MET A 336 15.08 -10.94 -0.26
CA MET A 336 15.50 -11.53 1.01
C MET A 336 16.34 -12.80 0.79
N ARG A 337 15.93 -13.70 -0.12
CA ARG A 337 16.73 -14.90 -0.43
C ARG A 337 18.05 -14.55 -1.09
N SER A 338 18.07 -13.54 -1.95
CA SER A 338 19.31 -13.04 -2.55
C SER A 338 20.25 -12.45 -1.50
N TYR A 339 19.69 -11.70 -0.53
CA TYR A 339 20.43 -11.17 0.61
C TYR A 339 21.01 -12.30 1.47
N GLN A 340 20.20 -13.30 1.81
CA GLN A 340 20.63 -14.50 2.54
C GLN A 340 21.80 -15.21 1.86
N ASN A 341 21.74 -15.39 0.53
CA ASN A 341 22.82 -16.02 -0.23
C ASN A 341 24.08 -15.16 -0.26
N ALA A 342 23.95 -13.84 -0.40
CA ALA A 342 25.08 -12.93 -0.32
C ALA A 342 25.79 -12.99 1.05
N ARG A 343 25.02 -13.07 2.14
CA ARG A 343 25.58 -13.25 3.49
C ARG A 343 26.30 -14.60 3.66
N LYS A 344 25.72 -15.70 3.14
CA LYS A 344 26.38 -17.02 3.13
C LYS A 344 27.68 -17.04 2.33
N SER A 345 27.77 -16.21 1.30
CA SER A 345 28.96 -16.07 0.44
C SER A 345 30.04 -15.14 1.02
N GLY A 346 29.86 -14.65 2.25
CA GLY A 346 30.83 -13.77 2.92
C GLY A 346 30.83 -12.31 2.44
N ALA A 347 29.80 -11.86 1.73
CA ALA A 347 29.71 -10.46 1.30
C ALA A 347 29.65 -9.52 2.51
N THR A 348 30.40 -8.42 2.47
CA THR A 348 30.47 -7.40 3.53
C THR A 348 29.12 -6.72 3.76
N LEU A 349 28.85 -6.36 5.01
CA LEU A 349 27.65 -5.61 5.39
C LEU A 349 27.78 -4.16 4.90
N SER A 350 26.66 -3.59 4.47
CA SER A 350 26.58 -2.17 4.16
C SER A 350 26.60 -1.32 5.43
N ARG A 351 26.75 0.00 5.30
CA ARG A 351 26.70 0.91 6.45
C ARG A 351 25.32 0.85 7.11
N CYS A 352 24.26 0.82 6.31
CA CYS A 352 22.90 0.62 6.81
C CYS A 352 22.77 -0.70 7.60
N ALA A 353 23.26 -1.82 7.06
CA ALA A 353 23.17 -3.11 7.73
C ALA A 353 23.98 -3.18 9.03
N LEU A 354 25.12 -2.47 9.12
CA LEU A 354 25.89 -2.34 10.35
C LEU A 354 25.12 -1.54 11.41
N MET A 355 24.51 -0.42 11.02
CA MET A 355 23.67 0.38 11.91
C MET A 355 22.49 -0.41 12.49
N ALA A 356 21.93 -1.35 11.73
CA ALA A 356 20.86 -2.24 12.22
C ALA A 356 21.25 -3.09 13.43
N ARG A 357 22.54 -3.30 13.66
CA ARG A 357 23.06 -4.12 14.77
C ARG A 357 23.18 -3.36 16.08
N ILE A 358 23.10 -2.03 16.02
CA ILE A 358 23.14 -1.16 17.19
C ILE A 358 21.69 -1.01 17.65
N THR A 359 21.30 -1.85 18.61
CA THR A 359 19.93 -1.91 19.13
C THR A 359 19.87 -1.37 20.56
N THR A 360 18.77 -0.71 20.89
CA THR A 360 18.48 -0.31 22.27
C THR A 360 17.82 -1.49 22.99
N LYS A 361 18.48 -2.03 24.02
CA LYS A 361 17.89 -3.09 24.85
C LYS A 361 16.81 -2.50 25.75
N ILE A 362 15.69 -3.19 25.86
CA ILE A 362 14.61 -2.85 26.79
C ILE A 362 14.19 -4.10 27.57
N SER A 363 13.62 -3.90 28.75
CA SER A 363 12.86 -4.92 29.48
C SER A 363 11.38 -4.56 29.43
N PHE A 364 10.53 -5.55 29.18
CA PHE A 364 9.13 -5.44 29.55
C PHE A 364 9.03 -6.01 30.96
N ASP A 365 8.96 -5.15 31.96
CA ASP A 365 8.67 -5.60 33.32
C ASP A 365 7.22 -6.11 33.33
N GLU A 366 7.04 -7.43 33.45
CA GLU A 366 5.77 -8.04 33.84
C GLU A 366 5.45 -7.59 35.27
N ASN A 367 4.87 -6.41 35.45
CA ASN A 367 4.36 -5.97 36.73
C ASN A 367 2.88 -5.59 36.61
N VAL A 368 2.03 -6.62 36.74
CA VAL A 368 0.65 -6.52 37.20
C VAL A 368 0.48 -7.57 38.30
N GLU A 369 0.73 -7.13 39.53
CA GLU A 369 0.10 -7.54 40.79
C GLU A 369 -0.12 -9.05 41.03
N SER A 370 0.90 -9.70 41.60
CA SER A 370 0.70 -10.65 42.69
C SER A 370 1.34 -10.06 43.95
N SER A 371 0.66 -9.11 44.57
CA SER A 371 1.02 -8.59 45.89
C SER A 371 0.26 -9.37 46.96
N GLU A 372 0.88 -10.40 47.52
CA GLU A 372 0.58 -10.82 48.89
C GLU A 372 1.72 -10.35 49.80
N PRO A 373 1.44 -9.56 50.85
CA PRO A 373 2.44 -9.23 51.85
C PRO A 373 2.59 -10.40 52.83
N ALA A 374 3.82 -10.85 53.00
CA ALA A 374 4.21 -11.73 54.09
C ALA A 374 4.11 -11.00 55.44
N THR A 375 3.36 -11.58 56.37
CA THR A 375 3.52 -11.33 57.82
C THR A 375 3.43 -12.65 58.55
N ALA A 376 4.35 -12.84 59.50
CA ALA A 376 4.63 -14.07 60.23
C ALA A 376 3.88 -14.16 61.59
N GLY A 377 3.75 -15.40 62.10
CA GLY A 377 3.31 -15.80 63.44
C GLY A 377 1.81 -16.16 63.54
N GLU A 378 1.32 -17.18 64.23
CA GLU A 378 1.84 -18.33 65.01
C GLU A 378 0.64 -19.32 65.17
N ASP A 379 0.92 -20.54 65.63
CA ASP A 379 0.06 -21.75 65.70
C ASP A 379 -1.42 -21.60 66.14
N GLU A 380 -2.32 -22.43 65.58
CA GLU A 380 -3.07 -23.44 66.36
C GLU A 380 -3.83 -24.44 65.46
N ARG A 381 -3.89 -25.69 65.94
CA ARG A 381 -4.56 -26.87 65.35
C ARG A 381 -6.07 -26.82 65.63
N ASP A 382 -6.88 -27.23 64.64
CA ASP A 382 -8.06 -28.07 64.87
C ASP A 382 -8.46 -28.81 63.58
N GLU A 383 -8.63 -30.13 63.69
CA GLU A 383 -9.23 -31.00 62.68
C GLU A 383 -10.75 -30.86 62.73
N VAL A 384 -11.44 -30.90 61.57
CA VAL A 384 -12.73 -31.62 61.38
C VAL A 384 -13.13 -31.61 59.89
N GLU A 385 -13.20 -32.83 59.35
CA GLU A 385 -14.11 -33.37 58.34
C GLU A 385 -14.60 -32.57 57.11
N THR A 386 -14.20 -33.10 55.95
CA THR A 386 -14.97 -33.29 54.71
C THR A 386 -16.22 -32.42 54.43
N LYS A 387 -16.09 -31.55 53.44
CA LYS A 387 -17.18 -31.29 52.47
C LYS A 387 -16.63 -30.96 51.08
N ARG A 388 -16.56 -31.98 50.22
CA ARG A 388 -16.56 -31.80 48.76
C ARG A 388 -17.91 -31.22 48.34
N LYS A 389 -17.90 -30.05 47.69
CA LYS A 389 -18.93 -29.64 46.71
C LYS A 389 -18.31 -28.78 45.61
N LYS A 390 -18.17 -29.41 44.43
CA LYS A 390 -18.65 -28.96 43.10
C LYS A 390 -19.72 -27.86 43.16
N ASP A 391 -19.92 -26.97 42.20
CA ASP A 391 -19.62 -26.87 40.76
C ASP A 391 -19.73 -25.37 40.40
N ASP A 392 -19.15 -24.93 39.28
CA ASP A 392 -19.95 -24.47 38.13
C ASP A 392 -19.03 -24.14 36.95
N GLY A 393 -18.48 -25.22 36.37
CA GLY A 393 -17.99 -25.23 35.01
C GLY A 393 -19.18 -25.36 34.05
N ILE A 394 -19.22 -24.50 33.04
CA ILE A 394 -20.29 -24.41 32.05
C ILE A 394 -20.49 -25.75 31.34
N ASP A 395 -21.72 -26.27 31.41
CA ASP A 395 -22.16 -27.57 30.89
C ASP A 395 -22.26 -27.56 29.36
N TRP A 396 -21.30 -28.21 28.70
CA TRP A 396 -21.19 -28.40 27.25
C TRP A 396 -22.39 -29.13 26.60
N LYS A 397 -23.32 -29.70 27.38
CA LYS A 397 -24.49 -30.41 26.85
C LYS A 397 -25.60 -29.50 26.29
N TRP A 398 -25.58 -28.20 26.57
CA TRP A 398 -26.54 -27.25 25.98
C TRP A 398 -26.16 -26.76 24.57
N ILE A 399 -24.90 -26.92 24.16
CA ILE A 399 -24.43 -26.50 22.83
C ILE A 399 -24.86 -27.51 21.73
N VAL A 400 -25.10 -28.76 22.08
CA VAL A 400 -25.52 -29.79 21.10
C VAL A 400 -27.05 -29.76 20.85
N ILE A 401 -27.84 -29.26 21.80
CA ILE A 401 -29.30 -29.12 21.63
C ILE A 401 -29.66 -27.78 20.96
N GLY A 402 -28.90 -26.70 21.21
CA GLY A 402 -29.05 -25.41 20.53
C GLY A 402 -28.67 -25.43 19.04
N GLY A 403 -27.80 -26.36 18.62
CA GLY A 403 -27.39 -26.54 17.22
C GLY A 403 -28.43 -27.26 16.34
N THR A 404 -29.43 -27.92 16.92
CA THR A 404 -30.41 -28.71 16.15
C THR A 404 -31.72 -27.94 15.91
N VAL A 405 -32.05 -26.94 16.73
CA VAL A 405 -33.26 -26.09 16.53
C VAL A 405 -33.01 -24.96 15.53
N ALA A 406 -31.78 -24.44 15.43
CA ALA A 406 -31.43 -23.42 14.44
C ALA A 406 -31.41 -23.96 12.98
N LEU A 407 -31.19 -25.26 12.80
CA LEU A 407 -31.17 -25.92 11.48
C LEU A 407 -32.57 -26.31 10.98
N VAL A 408 -33.56 -26.42 11.89
CA VAL A 408 -34.97 -26.69 11.55
C VAL A 408 -35.79 -25.40 11.34
N CYS A 409 -35.39 -24.26 11.91
CA CYS A 409 -36.05 -22.97 11.65
C CYS A 409 -35.47 -22.20 10.44
N GLY A 410 -34.20 -22.43 10.07
CA GLY A 410 -33.55 -21.77 8.92
C GLY A 410 -33.92 -22.33 7.54
N LEU A 411 -34.55 -23.51 7.48
CA LEU A 411 -35.01 -24.15 6.24
C LEU A 411 -36.50 -23.94 5.93
N HIS A 412 -37.24 -23.19 6.77
CA HIS A 412 -38.66 -22.90 6.55
C HIS A 412 -38.98 -21.44 6.17
N SER A 413 -37.97 -20.57 6.02
CA SER A 413 -38.16 -19.15 5.71
C SER A 413 -37.08 -18.63 4.73
N GLY A 414 -37.22 -18.97 3.45
CA GLY A 414 -36.41 -18.34 2.40
C GLY A 414 -36.47 -19.07 1.05
N VAL A 415 -36.84 -18.35 -0.01
CA VAL A 415 -37.32 -18.82 -1.32
C VAL A 415 -36.30 -19.60 -2.19
N ILE A 416 -35.15 -20.04 -1.65
CA ILE A 416 -34.09 -20.71 -2.44
C ILE A 416 -34.06 -22.24 -2.25
N GLY A 417 -34.89 -22.80 -1.36
CA GLY A 417 -35.02 -24.26 -1.17
C GLY A 417 -35.89 -25.00 -2.22
N LYS A 418 -36.72 -24.29 -3.00
CA LYS A 418 -37.69 -24.92 -3.91
C LYS A 418 -37.17 -25.22 -5.33
N ALA A 419 -35.98 -24.75 -5.70
CA ALA A 419 -35.37 -25.06 -7.00
C ALA A 419 -34.43 -26.30 -6.96
N LEU A 420 -33.94 -26.68 -5.77
CA LEU A 420 -32.97 -27.79 -5.63
C LEU A 420 -33.59 -29.15 -5.32
N LEU A 421 -34.87 -29.21 -4.92
CA LEU A 421 -35.58 -30.48 -4.67
C LEU A 421 -36.31 -31.04 -5.90
N VAL A 422 -36.45 -30.29 -6.99
CA VAL A 422 -37.06 -30.79 -8.24
C VAL A 422 -36.00 -31.38 -9.20
N GLY A 423 -34.72 -31.03 -9.04
CA GLY A 423 -33.64 -31.50 -9.91
C GLY A 423 -32.95 -32.82 -9.52
N ALA A 424 -33.14 -33.29 -8.28
CA ALA A 424 -32.49 -34.50 -7.76
C ALA A 424 -33.40 -35.76 -7.75
N GLY A 425 -34.71 -35.58 -7.99
CA GLY A 425 -35.71 -36.67 -7.96
C GLY A 425 -35.92 -37.43 -9.27
N GLN A 426 -35.24 -37.08 -10.37
CA GLN A 426 -35.40 -37.76 -11.67
C GLN A 426 -34.23 -38.66 -12.09
N ARG A 427 -33.32 -39.00 -11.16
CA ARG A 427 -32.24 -40.00 -11.41
C ARG A 427 -32.26 -41.24 -10.54
N LEU A 428 -33.30 -41.44 -9.72
CA LEU A 428 -33.48 -42.63 -8.88
C LEU A 428 -34.89 -43.25 -9.00
N ALA A 429 -35.50 -43.14 -10.18
CA ALA A 429 -36.64 -43.95 -10.60
C ALA A 429 -36.26 -44.80 -11.83
N ARG A 430 -35.23 -45.64 -11.64
CA ARG A 430 -35.10 -46.95 -12.28
C ARG A 430 -34.88 -47.92 -11.14
N ARG A 431 -35.94 -48.70 -10.89
CA ARG A 431 -36.20 -49.68 -9.82
C ARG A 431 -36.87 -49.11 -8.59
#